data_AF-A0A8R1EPM1-F1
#
_entry.id   AF-A0A8R1EPM1-F1
#
_cell.length_a   1.000
_cell.length_b   1.000
_cell.length_c   1.000
_cell.angle_alpha   90.00
_cell.angle_beta   90.00
_cell.angle_gamma   90.00
#
_symmetry.space_group_name_H-M   'P 1'
#
loop_
_entity.id
_entity.type
_entity.pdbx_description
1 polymer ?
#
loop_
_entity_poly.entity_id
_entity_poly.type
_entity_poly.pdbx_seq_one_letter_code
_entity_poly.pdbx_strand_id
1 'polypeptide(L)'
;MSYITDPIVIASYRRLIVASYVETNRLLKWCPGVDCGKAVKVNHCEPRLVVCTCGSRFCFSCGNDWHEPVNCRLLKLWMKKCSDDSENVEIGLKCLSDDDGIALESHEQNSLDFKDGSTANEVLNHDQLETEMKKTIGDVQAVLQVKSGVCRILLHKYKWNKESLLERFYEHPDTNAFLIDAQVIPRRTEKLPRGDAECDICCMLSDLSGLACNHRA
;
A
#
# COMPACT_ATOMS: atom_id res chain seq x y z
N MET A 1 18.14 13.87 -17.55
CA MET A 1 18.22 14.98 -16.58
C MET A 1 17.69 14.47 -15.26
N SER A 2 18.58 14.32 -14.27
CA SER A 2 18.20 14.04 -12.88
C SER A 2 18.10 15.37 -12.15
N TYR A 3 16.88 15.78 -11.80
CA TYR A 3 16.62 17.01 -11.05
C TYR A 3 17.06 16.93 -9.58
N ILE A 4 17.37 15.73 -9.10
CA ILE A 4 17.85 15.45 -7.75
C ILE A 4 19.09 14.59 -7.89
N THR A 5 20.21 15.04 -7.33
CA THR A 5 21.51 14.36 -7.37
C THR A 5 22.00 13.93 -5.99
N ASP A 6 21.42 14.47 -4.92
CA ASP A 6 21.80 14.15 -3.55
C ASP A 6 21.49 12.66 -3.23
N PRO A 7 22.51 11.84 -2.90
CA PRO A 7 22.32 10.42 -2.62
C PRO A 7 21.45 10.15 -1.40
N ILE A 8 21.42 11.04 -0.39
CA ILE A 8 20.60 10.89 0.82
C ILE A 8 19.13 11.08 0.47
N VAL A 9 18.83 12.08 -0.37
CA VAL A 9 17.47 12.35 -0.85
C VAL A 9 16.99 11.20 -1.74
N ILE A 10 17.84 10.70 -2.64
CA ILE A 10 17.51 9.56 -3.49
C ILE A 10 17.23 8.30 -2.65
N ALA A 11 18.06 8.01 -1.65
CA ALA A 11 17.86 6.87 -0.76
C ALA A 11 16.55 7.00 0.04
N SER A 12 16.24 8.20 0.52
CA SER A 12 14.99 8.47 1.25
C SER A 12 13.77 8.33 0.35
N TYR A 13 13.84 8.83 -0.88
CA TYR A 13 12.80 8.62 -1.89
C TYR A 13 12.58 7.13 -2.18
N ARG A 14 13.65 6.34 -2.36
CA ARG A 14 13.57 4.88 -2.58
C ARG A 14 12.86 4.17 -1.45
N ARG A 15 13.16 4.52 -0.20
CA ARG A 15 12.46 3.97 0.97
C ARG A 15 10.97 4.30 0.97
N LEU A 16 10.62 5.56 0.67
CA LEU A 16 9.21 6.01 0.64
C LEU A 16 8.40 5.30 -0.44
N ILE A 17 8.95 5.09 -1.64
CA ILE A 17 8.23 4.40 -2.72
C ILE A 17 8.01 2.92 -2.40
N VAL A 18 8.96 2.26 -1.75
CA VAL A 18 8.83 0.85 -1.33
C VAL A 18 7.88 0.74 -0.13
N ALA A 19 7.92 1.67 0.82
CA ALA A 19 6.94 1.78 1.90
C ALA A 19 5.52 1.86 1.35
N SER A 20 5.28 2.81 0.43
CA SER A 20 3.98 2.96 -0.25
C SER A 20 3.57 1.70 -1.01
N TYR A 21 4.51 1.01 -1.67
CA TYR A 21 4.23 -0.26 -2.36
C TYR A 21 3.69 -1.33 -1.41
N VAL A 22 4.34 -1.55 -0.27
CA VAL A 22 3.92 -2.56 0.71
C VAL A 22 2.60 -2.16 1.39
N GLU A 23 2.43 -0.90 1.75
CA GLU A 23 1.23 -0.41 2.44
C GLU A 23 -0.04 -0.49 1.59
N THR A 24 0.11 -0.33 0.28
CA THR A 24 -1.03 -0.31 -0.67
C THR A 24 -1.30 -1.67 -1.30
N ASN A 25 -0.38 -2.63 -1.17
CA ASN A 25 -0.53 -3.99 -1.67
C ASN A 25 -1.14 -4.90 -0.59
N ARG A 26 -2.31 -5.49 -0.88
CA ARG A 26 -3.00 -6.37 0.09
C ARG A 26 -2.27 -7.69 0.38
N LEU A 27 -1.36 -8.08 -0.51
CA LEU A 27 -0.61 -9.33 -0.42
C LEU A 27 0.76 -9.15 0.23
N LEU A 28 1.11 -7.93 0.64
CA LEU A 28 2.34 -7.60 1.34
C LEU A 28 2.03 -7.00 2.71
N LYS A 29 2.89 -7.26 3.68
CA LYS A 29 2.83 -6.59 4.98
C LYS A 29 4.19 -6.47 5.64
N TRP A 30 4.48 -5.30 6.19
CA TRP A 30 5.71 -5.08 6.96
C TRP A 30 5.77 -5.99 8.19
N CYS A 31 6.95 -6.51 8.48
CA CYS A 31 7.22 -7.20 9.72
C CYS A 31 7.28 -6.19 10.88
N PRO A 32 6.59 -6.43 12.01
CA PRO A 32 6.62 -5.55 13.18
C PRO A 32 7.89 -5.67 14.02
N GLY A 33 8.82 -6.56 13.66
CA GLY A 33 10.08 -6.76 14.39
C GLY A 33 10.93 -5.50 14.41
N VAL A 34 11.49 -5.19 15.57
CA VAL A 34 12.38 -4.04 15.78
C VAL A 34 13.54 -4.09 14.79
N ASP A 35 13.75 -2.98 14.07
CA ASP A 35 14.79 -2.83 13.04
C ASP A 35 14.83 -3.93 11.96
N CYS A 36 13.70 -4.63 11.73
CA CYS A 36 13.67 -5.73 10.78
C CYS A 36 13.72 -5.25 9.32
N GLY A 37 12.86 -4.28 8.96
CA GLY A 37 12.80 -3.72 7.60
C GLY A 37 12.43 -4.71 6.48
N LYS A 38 11.92 -5.90 6.82
CA LYS A 38 11.46 -6.92 5.87
C LYS A 38 9.93 -6.92 5.79
N ALA A 39 9.39 -7.39 4.67
CA ALA A 39 7.95 -7.61 4.48
C ALA A 39 7.66 -9.09 4.22
N VAL A 40 6.45 -9.52 4.59
CA VAL A 40 5.93 -10.85 4.31
C VAL A 40 4.98 -10.77 3.13
N LYS A 41 5.15 -11.67 2.16
CA LYS A 41 4.34 -11.82 0.96
C LYS A 41 3.53 -13.11 1.02
N VAL A 42 2.31 -13.03 0.51
CA VAL A 42 1.34 -14.12 0.57
C VAL A 42 0.52 -14.23 -0.71
N ASN A 43 -0.13 -15.38 -0.91
CA ASN A 43 -1.01 -15.59 -2.06
C ASN A 43 -2.45 -15.10 -1.82
N HIS A 44 -2.95 -15.23 -0.58
CA HIS A 44 -4.30 -14.85 -0.20
C HIS A 44 -4.30 -14.02 1.09
N CYS A 45 -5.04 -12.91 1.11
CA CYS A 45 -5.15 -12.04 2.28
C CYS A 45 -6.18 -12.59 3.27
N GLU A 46 -5.72 -13.39 4.23
CA GLU A 46 -6.55 -13.99 5.29
C GLU A 46 -5.86 -13.89 6.67
N PRO A 47 -6.62 -13.93 7.78
CA PRO A 47 -6.04 -14.00 9.11
C PRO A 47 -5.31 -15.34 9.31
N ARG A 48 -3.99 -15.29 9.40
CA ARG A 48 -3.14 -16.44 9.76
C ARG A 48 -1.85 -15.98 10.41
N LEU A 49 -1.24 -16.90 11.16
CA LEU A 49 0.08 -16.72 11.73
C LEU A 49 1.12 -16.67 10.61
N VAL A 50 1.95 -15.63 10.63
CA VAL A 50 3.15 -15.54 9.79
C VAL A 50 4.37 -15.37 10.67
N VAL A 51 5.47 -16.00 10.26
CA VAL A 51 6.75 -15.94 10.96
C VAL A 51 7.77 -15.29 10.04
N CYS A 52 8.32 -14.16 10.47
CA CYS A 52 9.40 -13.51 9.74
C CYS A 52 10.74 -14.21 10.00
N THR A 53 11.72 -14.04 9.11
CA THR A 53 13.09 -14.54 9.29
C THR A 53 13.82 -13.91 10.49
N CYS A 54 13.35 -12.79 11.04
CA CYS A 54 13.85 -12.24 12.31
C CYS A 54 13.28 -12.93 13.56
N GLY A 55 12.33 -13.86 13.41
CA GLY A 55 11.67 -14.57 14.51
C GLY A 55 10.35 -13.96 14.97
N SER A 56 10.00 -12.74 14.53
CA SER A 56 8.70 -12.13 14.88
C SER A 56 7.52 -12.93 14.32
N ARG A 57 6.51 -13.15 15.17
CA ARG A 57 5.31 -13.92 14.90
C ARG A 57 4.09 -13.02 15.03
N PHE A 58 3.33 -12.85 13.95
CA PHE A 58 2.22 -11.89 13.94
C PHE A 58 1.11 -12.36 13.01
N CYS A 59 -0.08 -11.78 13.18
CA CYS A 59 -1.22 -12.01 12.31
C CYS A 59 -1.06 -11.20 11.01
N PHE A 60 -1.11 -11.87 9.86
CA PHE A 60 -0.98 -11.19 8.56
C PHE A 60 -2.10 -10.16 8.30
N SER A 61 -3.31 -10.44 8.78
CA SER A 61 -4.45 -9.53 8.52
C SER A 61 -4.31 -8.23 9.30
N CYS A 62 -4.14 -8.31 10.63
CA CYS A 62 -4.18 -7.13 11.51
C CYS A 62 -2.81 -6.53 11.85
N GLY A 63 -1.72 -7.30 11.73
CA GLY A 63 -0.36 -6.87 12.07
C GLY A 63 0.02 -6.99 13.55
N ASN A 64 -0.93 -7.33 14.42
CA ASN A 64 -0.67 -7.57 15.85
C ASN A 64 -0.10 -8.99 16.07
N ASP A 65 0.35 -9.27 17.29
CA ASP A 65 0.71 -10.62 17.73
C ASP A 65 -0.38 -11.64 17.39
N TRP A 66 0.04 -12.88 17.13
CA TRP A 66 -0.92 -13.94 16.83
C TRP A 66 -1.85 -14.17 18.00
N HIS A 67 -3.15 -14.18 17.71
CA HIS A 67 -4.17 -13.91 18.71
C HIS A 67 -5.34 -14.90 18.68
N GLU A 68 -5.10 -16.17 18.40
CA GLU A 68 -6.11 -17.21 18.60
C GLU A 68 -6.44 -17.38 20.09
N PRO A 69 -7.72 -17.65 20.45
CA PRO A 69 -8.88 -17.90 19.58
C PRO A 69 -9.65 -16.64 19.13
N VAL A 70 -9.18 -15.46 19.51
CA VAL A 70 -9.88 -14.19 19.27
C VAL A 70 -9.72 -13.77 17.81
N ASN A 71 -10.80 -13.38 17.13
CA ASN A 71 -10.66 -12.85 15.76
C ASN A 71 -10.07 -11.43 15.75
N CYS A 72 -9.54 -11.00 14.60
CA CYS A 72 -8.89 -9.69 14.44
C CYS A 72 -9.79 -8.51 14.86
N ARG A 73 -11.11 -8.63 14.63
CA ARG A 73 -12.08 -7.56 14.94
C ARG A 73 -12.20 -7.37 16.45
N LEU A 74 -12.39 -8.45 17.19
CA LEU A 74 -12.51 -8.42 18.64
C LEU A 74 -11.22 -7.93 19.30
N LEU A 75 -10.06 -8.38 18.83
CA LEU A 75 -8.78 -7.89 19.35
C LEU A 75 -8.64 -6.38 19.18
N LYS A 76 -8.97 -5.84 17.99
CA LYS A 76 -8.93 -4.39 17.74
C LYS A 76 -9.85 -3.59 18.67
N LEU A 77 -11.07 -4.09 18.91
CA LEU A 77 -12.01 -3.45 19.84
C LEU A 77 -11.46 -3.45 21.27
N TRP A 78 -10.86 -4.56 21.70
CA TRP A 78 -10.25 -4.67 23.02
C TRP A 78 -9.06 -3.71 23.18
N MET A 79 -8.14 -3.67 22.23
CA MET A 79 -7.00 -2.74 22.26
C MET A 79 -7.46 -1.28 22.31
N LYS A 80 -8.50 -0.93 21.54
CA LYS A 80 -9.08 0.42 21.59
C LYS A 80 -9.64 0.73 22.98
N LYS A 81 -10.41 -0.19 23.57
CA LYS A 81 -10.94 -0.02 24.92
C LYS A 81 -9.81 0.12 25.96
N CYS A 82 -8.75 -0.67 25.88
CA CYS A 82 -7.60 -0.54 26.77
C CYS A 82 -6.85 0.78 26.60
N SER A 83 -6.82 1.34 25.39
CA SER A 83 -6.29 2.68 25.15
C SER A 83 -7.16 3.74 25.84
N ASP A 84 -8.47 3.66 25.67
CA ASP A 84 -9.42 4.61 26.25
C ASP A 84 -9.50 4.49 27.79
N ASP A 85 -9.40 3.28 28.35
CA ASP A 85 -9.41 3.01 29.80
C ASP A 85 -8.11 3.47 30.50
N SER A 86 -7.04 3.80 29.74
CA SER A 86 -5.79 4.34 30.29
C SER A 86 -5.81 5.86 30.51
N GLU A 87 -6.83 6.55 29.99
CA GLU A 87 -7.20 7.94 30.31
C GLU A 87 -8.36 7.92 31.34
N ASN A 88 -8.05 7.95 32.63
CA ASN A 88 -8.99 7.56 33.70
C ASN A 88 -10.13 8.58 34.00
N VAL A 89 -11.37 8.10 33.82
CA VAL A 89 -12.67 8.39 34.51
C VAL A 89 -13.31 9.78 34.37
N GLU A 90 -14.37 9.82 33.56
CA GLU A 90 -15.62 10.46 33.97
C GLU A 90 -16.80 9.49 33.76
N ILE A 91 -17.59 9.30 34.81
CA ILE A 91 -18.80 8.48 34.82
C ILE A 91 -19.84 9.17 33.93
N GLY A 92 -19.86 8.78 32.66
CA GLY A 92 -20.90 9.14 31.69
C GLY A 92 -21.72 7.92 31.34
N LEU A 93 -22.64 7.53 32.23
CA LEU A 93 -23.75 6.65 31.88
C LEU A 93 -24.44 7.22 30.62
N LYS A 94 -24.32 6.51 29.50
CA LYS A 94 -25.28 6.60 28.41
C LYS A 94 -25.67 5.18 27.98
N CYS A 95 -26.73 4.71 28.64
CA CYS A 95 -27.82 3.86 28.17
C CYS A 95 -27.48 3.03 26.91
N LEU A 96 -27.29 1.71 26.94
CA LEU A 96 -28.27 0.66 27.30
C LEU A 96 -29.69 0.99 26.81
N SER A 97 -29.95 0.65 25.54
CA SER A 97 -31.21 0.27 24.89
C SER A 97 -30.91 0.14 23.38
N ASP A 98 -31.07 -0.96 22.66
CA ASP A 98 -31.85 -2.18 22.86
C ASP A 98 -31.26 -3.33 22.01
N ASP A 99 -31.48 -4.56 22.50
CA ASP A 99 -31.77 -5.78 21.73
C ASP A 99 -30.79 -6.24 20.63
N ASP A 100 -29.90 -7.16 20.99
CA ASP A 100 -29.57 -8.32 20.14
C ASP A 100 -29.20 -9.47 21.09
N GLY A 101 -30.14 -10.39 21.26
CA GLY A 101 -30.08 -11.50 22.21
C GLY A 101 -28.81 -12.36 22.08
N ILE A 102 -28.26 -12.74 23.23
CA ILE A 102 -27.27 -13.81 23.34
C ILE A 102 -28.00 -15.13 23.09
N ALA A 103 -27.93 -15.64 21.87
CA ALA A 103 -28.24 -17.03 21.58
C ALA A 103 -27.09 -17.89 22.12
N LEU A 104 -27.31 -18.53 23.28
CA LEU A 104 -26.58 -19.73 23.65
C LEU A 104 -26.97 -20.84 22.68
N GLU A 105 -26.10 -21.15 21.72
CA GLU A 105 -26.16 -22.42 21.03
C GLU A 105 -25.06 -23.34 21.54
N SER A 106 -25.54 -24.54 21.87
CA SER A 106 -24.90 -25.65 22.55
C SER A 106 -23.62 -26.15 21.89
N HIS A 107 -22.73 -26.65 22.75
CA HIS A 107 -21.59 -27.49 22.41
C HIS A 107 -21.89 -28.50 21.29
N GLU A 108 -21.17 -28.38 20.19
CA GLU A 108 -20.73 -29.53 19.41
C GLU A 108 -19.20 -29.63 19.52
N GLN A 109 -18.75 -30.67 20.22
CA GLN A 109 -17.36 -31.11 20.19
C GLN A 109 -17.06 -31.59 18.77
N ASN A 110 -16.60 -30.69 17.90
CA ASN A 110 -15.97 -31.09 16.65
C ASN A 110 -14.46 -31.03 16.82
N SER A 111 -13.90 -32.18 17.19
CA SER A 111 -12.49 -32.51 17.00
C SER A 111 -12.20 -32.51 15.50
N LEU A 112 -11.99 -31.31 14.94
CA LEU A 112 -11.44 -31.17 13.60
C LEU A 112 -9.95 -30.93 13.76
N ASP A 113 -9.19 -31.96 13.37
CA ASP A 113 -7.78 -31.87 13.05
C ASP A 113 -7.52 -30.63 12.18
N PHE A 114 -7.01 -29.56 12.80
CA PHE A 114 -6.42 -28.44 12.08
C PHE A 114 -5.18 -28.97 11.38
N LYS A 115 -5.38 -29.44 10.15
CA LYS A 115 -4.27 -29.65 9.22
C LYS A 115 -3.55 -28.31 9.12
N ASP A 116 -2.30 -28.32 9.57
CA ASP A 116 -1.28 -27.32 9.27
C ASP A 116 -1.13 -27.24 7.74
N GLY A 117 -2.05 -26.52 7.12
CA GLY A 117 -1.96 -26.05 5.76
C GLY A 117 -0.95 -24.93 5.76
N SER A 118 0.32 -25.29 5.89
CA SER A 118 1.46 -24.40 5.79
C SER A 118 1.46 -23.76 4.40
N THR A 119 0.65 -22.71 4.22
CA THR A 119 0.77 -21.80 3.10
C THR A 119 2.07 -21.05 3.34
N ALA A 120 3.12 -21.51 2.64
CA ALA A 120 4.45 -20.94 2.76
C ALA A 120 4.39 -19.44 2.49
N ASN A 121 4.82 -18.65 3.48
CA ASN A 121 4.95 -17.21 3.35
C ASN A 121 6.35 -16.88 2.87
N GLU A 122 6.45 -15.95 1.93
CA GLU A 122 7.74 -15.48 1.44
C GLU A 122 8.15 -14.22 2.22
N VAL A 123 9.39 -14.16 2.70
CA VAL A 123 9.91 -12.97 3.41
C VAL A 123 10.86 -12.23 2.48
N LEU A 124 10.52 -10.98 2.18
CA LEU A 124 11.24 -10.11 1.24
C LEU A 124 11.98 -9.00 1.98
N ASN A 125 13.22 -8.74 1.56
CA ASN A 125 13.97 -7.56 1.97
C ASN A 125 13.64 -6.34 1.07
N HIS A 126 14.19 -5.18 1.42
CA HIS A 126 13.94 -3.93 0.70
C HIS A 126 14.33 -3.99 -0.80
N ASP A 127 15.47 -4.59 -1.15
CA ASP A 127 15.95 -4.68 -2.53
C ASP A 127 15.08 -5.61 -3.38
N GLN A 128 14.62 -6.72 -2.78
CA GLN A 128 13.68 -7.65 -3.42
C GLN A 128 12.33 -6.97 -3.66
N LEU A 129 11.81 -6.23 -2.67
CA LEU A 129 10.58 -5.46 -2.83
C LEU A 129 10.70 -4.39 -3.93
N GLU A 130 11.82 -3.67 -3.99
CA GLU A 130 12.07 -2.68 -5.03
C GLU A 130 12.14 -3.34 -6.43
N THR A 131 12.74 -4.52 -6.51
CA THR A 131 12.85 -5.30 -7.74
C THR A 131 11.49 -5.82 -8.20
N GLU A 132 10.69 -6.41 -7.32
CA GLU A 132 9.33 -6.87 -7.62
C GLU A 132 8.44 -5.70 -8.06
N MET A 133 8.48 -4.59 -7.33
CA MET A 133 7.74 -3.37 -7.67
C MET A 133 8.08 -2.88 -9.08
N LYS A 134 9.37 -2.76 -9.41
CA LYS A 134 9.83 -2.33 -10.74
C LYS A 134 9.43 -3.33 -11.82
N LYS A 135 9.49 -4.62 -11.54
CA LYS A 135 9.07 -5.68 -12.47
C LYS A 135 7.58 -5.55 -12.79
N THR A 136 6.71 -5.41 -11.79
CA THR A 136 5.26 -5.24 -12.02
C THR A 136 4.96 -3.95 -12.80
N ILE A 137 5.67 -2.85 -12.50
CA ILE A 137 5.55 -1.61 -13.29
C ILE A 137 5.97 -1.86 -14.74
N GLY A 138 7.08 -2.58 -14.96
CA GLY A 138 7.59 -2.92 -16.29
C GLY A 138 6.62 -3.79 -17.11
N ASP A 139 6.03 -4.80 -16.48
CA ASP A 139 5.01 -5.66 -17.09
C ASP A 139 3.81 -4.83 -17.58
N VAL A 140 3.29 -3.93 -16.72
CA VAL A 140 2.17 -3.06 -17.07
C VAL A 140 2.56 -2.04 -18.14
N GLN A 141 3.78 -1.49 -18.05
CA GLN A 141 4.31 -0.55 -19.04
C GLN A 141 4.42 -1.17 -20.44
N ALA A 142 4.80 -2.45 -20.53
CA ALA A 142 4.89 -3.16 -21.80
C ALA A 142 3.52 -3.31 -22.49
N VAL A 143 2.43 -3.38 -21.72
CA VAL A 143 1.06 -3.49 -22.26
C VAL A 143 0.45 -2.13 -22.54
N LEU A 144 0.45 -1.22 -21.54
CA LEU A 144 -0.20 0.09 -21.66
C LEU A 144 0.59 1.09 -22.51
N GLN A 145 1.88 0.84 -22.77
CA GLN A 145 2.76 1.71 -23.58
C GLN A 145 2.83 3.17 -23.06
N VAL A 146 2.71 3.37 -21.74
CA VAL A 146 2.81 4.67 -21.06
C VAL A 146 4.07 4.77 -20.19
N LYS A 147 4.39 5.97 -19.70
CA LYS A 147 5.55 6.17 -18.80
C LYS A 147 5.40 5.38 -17.50
N SER A 148 6.50 4.84 -16.98
CA SER A 148 6.58 4.10 -15.71
C SER A 148 5.89 4.80 -14.53
N GLY A 149 6.01 6.13 -14.44
CA GLY A 149 5.36 6.93 -13.40
C GLY A 149 3.83 6.84 -13.45
N VAL A 150 3.24 6.78 -14.65
CA VAL A 150 1.79 6.62 -14.84
C VAL A 150 1.37 5.20 -14.44
N CYS A 151 2.11 4.17 -14.89
CA CYS A 151 1.87 2.78 -14.48
C CYS A 151 1.89 2.63 -12.95
N ARG A 152 2.83 3.28 -12.26
CA ARG A 152 2.91 3.26 -10.79
C ARG A 152 1.67 3.86 -10.13
N ILE A 153 1.18 5.00 -10.63
CA ILE A 153 -0.03 5.67 -10.10
C ILE A 153 -1.26 4.79 -10.32
N LEU A 154 -1.39 4.21 -11.52
CA LEU A 154 -2.47 3.28 -11.83
C LEU A 154 -2.42 2.05 -10.91
N LEU A 155 -1.26 1.39 -10.80
CA LEU A 155 -1.08 0.24 -9.90
C LEU A 155 -1.44 0.59 -8.46
N HIS A 156 -1.07 1.78 -7.98
CA HIS A 156 -1.46 2.24 -6.64
C HIS A 156 -2.99 2.33 -6.48
N LYS A 157 -3.72 2.88 -7.46
CA LYS A 157 -5.20 2.93 -7.47
C LYS A 157 -5.83 1.54 -7.40
N TYR A 158 -5.22 0.57 -8.08
CA TYR A 158 -5.66 -0.84 -8.11
C TYR A 158 -5.04 -1.70 -7.01
N LYS A 159 -4.43 -1.08 -5.98
CA LYS A 159 -3.81 -1.79 -4.84
C LYS A 159 -2.80 -2.86 -5.27
N TRP A 160 -2.07 -2.57 -6.35
CA TRP A 160 -1.08 -3.43 -7.00
C TRP A 160 -1.62 -4.75 -7.55
N ASN A 161 -2.94 -4.85 -7.78
CA ASN A 161 -3.53 -5.95 -8.52
C ASN A 161 -3.39 -5.69 -10.04
N LYS A 162 -2.40 -6.35 -10.64
CA LYS A 162 -2.13 -6.31 -12.09
C LYS A 162 -3.32 -6.82 -12.92
N GLU A 163 -3.97 -7.89 -12.49
CA GLU A 163 -5.04 -8.53 -13.23
C GLU A 163 -6.25 -7.61 -13.32
N SER A 164 -6.72 -7.09 -12.19
CA SER A 164 -7.85 -6.15 -12.16
C SER A 164 -7.58 -4.84 -12.92
N LEU A 165 -6.33 -4.39 -12.96
CA LEU A 165 -5.94 -3.24 -13.78
C LEU A 165 -6.07 -3.54 -15.28
N LEU A 166 -5.57 -4.70 -15.71
CA LEU A 166 -5.57 -5.09 -17.12
C LEU A 166 -6.97 -5.46 -17.61
N GLU A 167 -7.77 -6.14 -16.79
CA GLU A 167 -9.19 -6.41 -17.07
C GLU A 167 -9.92 -5.10 -17.38
N ARG A 168 -9.78 -4.11 -16.49
CA ARG A 168 -10.40 -2.80 -16.71
C ARG A 168 -9.85 -2.08 -17.93
N PHE A 169 -8.56 -2.20 -18.23
CA PHE A 169 -7.97 -1.63 -19.44
C PHE A 169 -8.59 -2.22 -20.72
N TYR A 170 -8.81 -3.53 -20.77
CA TYR A 170 -9.39 -4.21 -21.93
C TYR A 170 -10.90 -3.94 -22.12
N GLU A 171 -11.57 -3.32 -21.14
CA GLU A 171 -12.94 -2.80 -21.31
C GLU A 171 -12.99 -1.51 -22.15
N HIS A 172 -11.85 -0.86 -22.40
CA HIS A 172 -11.78 0.38 -23.16
C HIS A 172 -11.23 0.17 -24.58
N PRO A 173 -11.64 1.02 -25.56
CA PRO A 173 -11.24 0.88 -26.94
C PRO A 173 -9.76 1.23 -27.18
N ASP A 174 -9.19 2.13 -26.39
CA ASP A 174 -7.79 2.54 -26.48
C ASP A 174 -7.23 3.02 -25.12
N THR A 175 -5.91 3.24 -25.09
CA THR A 175 -5.18 3.68 -23.90
C THR A 175 -5.59 5.08 -23.43
N ASN A 176 -5.89 6.01 -24.33
CA ASN A 176 -6.25 7.38 -23.95
C ASN A 176 -7.62 7.43 -23.28
N ALA A 177 -8.59 6.69 -23.82
CA ALA A 177 -9.92 6.54 -23.24
C ALA A 177 -9.83 5.97 -21.81
N PHE A 178 -9.01 4.93 -21.61
CA PHE A 178 -8.74 4.38 -20.29
C PHE A 178 -8.06 5.39 -19.36
N LEU A 179 -7.03 6.11 -19.81
CA LEU A 179 -6.33 7.10 -18.99
C LEU A 179 -7.26 8.23 -18.54
N ILE A 180 -8.14 8.70 -19.42
CA ILE A 180 -9.13 9.74 -19.10
C ILE A 180 -10.13 9.23 -18.05
N ASP A 181 -10.68 8.02 -18.21
CA ASP A 181 -11.55 7.36 -17.21
C ASP A 181 -10.83 7.20 -15.87
N ALA A 182 -9.54 6.85 -15.93
CA ALA A 182 -8.69 6.73 -14.74
C ALA A 182 -8.31 8.07 -14.10
N GLN A 183 -8.78 9.21 -14.65
CA GLN A 183 -8.45 10.59 -14.22
C GLN A 183 -6.95 10.93 -14.36
N VAL A 184 -6.28 10.31 -15.33
CA VAL A 184 -4.89 10.60 -15.69
C VAL A 184 -4.88 11.38 -17.00
N ILE A 185 -4.47 12.64 -16.95
CA ILE A 185 -4.38 13.49 -18.15
C ILE A 185 -3.26 12.96 -19.07
N PRO A 186 -3.55 12.54 -20.32
CA PRO A 186 -2.52 12.16 -21.27
C PRO A 186 -1.56 13.33 -21.52
N ARG A 187 -0.25 13.09 -21.42
CA ARG A 187 0.74 14.17 -21.61
C ARG A 187 0.70 14.67 -23.05
N ARG A 188 0.58 16.00 -23.24
CA ARG A 188 1.05 16.67 -24.46
C ARG A 188 2.57 16.62 -24.53
N THR A 189 3.10 16.24 -25.69
CA THR A 189 4.54 16.11 -26.01
C THR A 189 5.11 17.38 -26.66
N GLU A 190 4.73 18.56 -26.18
CA GLU A 190 5.35 19.80 -26.69
C GLU A 190 6.71 20.02 -26.02
N LYS A 191 7.76 20.22 -26.81
CA LYS A 191 9.09 20.60 -26.31
C LYS A 191 9.01 22.04 -25.83
N LEU A 192 9.20 22.24 -24.53
CA LEU A 192 9.12 23.56 -23.92
C LEU A 192 10.40 24.36 -24.24
N PRO A 193 10.28 25.63 -24.68
CA PRO A 193 11.44 26.48 -24.88
C PRO A 193 12.16 26.71 -23.54
N ARG A 194 13.48 26.51 -23.55
CA ARG A 194 14.37 26.89 -22.45
C ARG A 194 14.91 28.29 -22.70
N GLY A 195 15.31 28.98 -21.63
CA GLY A 195 15.94 30.28 -21.73
C GLY A 195 15.73 31.10 -20.47
N ASP A 196 16.63 32.06 -20.29
CA ASP A 196 16.58 32.99 -19.19
C ASP A 196 15.29 33.80 -19.24
N ALA A 197 14.56 33.79 -18.13
CA ALA A 197 13.35 34.57 -17.93
C ALA A 197 13.26 34.96 -16.45
N GLU A 198 12.44 35.96 -16.17
CA GLU A 198 12.11 36.34 -14.80
C GLU A 198 11.19 35.26 -14.20
N CYS A 199 11.58 34.69 -13.06
CA CYS A 199 10.81 33.65 -12.38
C CYS A 199 9.53 34.25 -11.77
N ASP A 200 8.36 33.71 -12.11
CA ASP A 200 7.07 34.17 -11.55
C ASP A 200 6.91 33.87 -10.04
N ILE A 201 7.82 33.09 -9.42
CA ILE A 201 7.79 32.75 -7.99
C ILE A 201 8.70 33.67 -7.17
N CYS A 202 9.92 33.92 -7.64
CA CYS A 202 10.93 34.68 -6.87
C CYS A 202 11.35 36.00 -7.53
N CYS A 203 10.80 36.32 -8.70
CA CYS A 203 11.09 37.53 -9.50
C CYS A 203 12.59 37.71 -9.82
N MET A 204 13.35 36.62 -9.87
CA MET A 204 14.77 36.64 -10.27
C MET A 204 14.93 36.15 -11.70
N LEU A 205 15.85 36.78 -12.43
CA LEU A 205 16.30 36.32 -13.75
C LEU A 205 17.10 35.03 -13.59
N SER A 206 16.62 33.94 -14.15
CA SER A 206 17.24 32.61 -14.06
C SER A 206 16.85 31.73 -15.26
N ASP A 207 17.60 30.65 -15.50
CA ASP A 207 17.23 29.65 -16.50
C ASP A 207 16.03 28.83 -15.97
N LEU A 208 14.82 29.17 -16.45
CA LEU A 208 13.59 28.57 -15.96
C LEU A 208 13.22 27.30 -16.71
N SER A 209 12.73 26.31 -15.96
CA SER A 209 12.22 25.05 -16.50
C SER A 209 10.73 24.86 -16.18
N GLY A 210 10.02 24.06 -16.98
CA GLY A 210 8.58 23.86 -16.82
C GLY A 210 8.14 22.41 -17.03
N LEU A 211 7.01 22.06 -16.42
CA LEU A 211 6.30 20.81 -16.71
C LEU A 211 5.39 20.99 -17.93
N ALA A 212 4.68 19.92 -18.33
CA ALA A 212 3.82 19.92 -19.52
C ALA A 212 2.67 20.96 -19.49
N CYS A 213 2.41 21.59 -18.35
CA CYS A 213 1.48 22.72 -18.19
C CYS A 213 2.07 24.09 -18.54
N ASN A 214 3.36 24.16 -18.93
CA ASN A 214 4.08 25.38 -19.33
C ASN A 214 4.18 26.49 -18.26
N HIS A 215 3.86 26.21 -17.00
CA HIS A 215 4.29 27.05 -15.90
C HIS A 215 5.81 26.86 -15.71
N ARG A 216 6.56 27.96 -15.80
CA ARG A 216 8.03 28.00 -15.71
C ARG A 216 8.42 28.68 -14.41
N ALA A 217 9.33 28.08 -13.66
CA ALA A 217 9.89 28.65 -12.44
C ALA A 217 11.31 28.17 -12.18
#